data_AF-R7XPQ2-F1
#
_entry.id   AF-R7XPQ2-F1
#
_cell.length_a   1.000
_cell.length_b   1.000
_cell.length_c   1.000
_cell.angle_alpha   90.00
_cell.angle_beta   90.00
_cell.angle_gamma   90.00
#
_symmetry.space_group_name_H-M   'P 1'
#
loop_
_entity.id
_entity.type
_entity.pdbx_description
1 polymer ?
#
loop_
_entity_poly.entity_id
_entity_poly.type
_entity_poly.pdbx_seq_one_letter_code
_entity_poly.pdbx_strand_id
1 'polypeptide(L)'
;MRLFTPAKMGEVAKCLRNNLGDDAAVVNYPAKSQTEIRIGQTTSGGEYQYAYLISLTAKPDGTALELRKSDTWFPQLTPTELEAEAKACAPRS
;
A
#
# COMPACT_ATOMS: atom_id res chain seq x y z
N MET A 1 -7.14 -8.25 -0.35
CA MET A 1 -8.19 -7.56 -1.14
C MET A 1 -7.60 -7.15 -2.49
N ARG A 2 -8.41 -7.08 -3.56
CA ARG A 2 -7.98 -6.51 -4.86
C ARG A 2 -8.93 -5.39 -5.28
N LEU A 3 -8.37 -4.28 -5.76
CA LEU A 3 -9.10 -3.11 -6.26
C LEU A 3 -8.53 -2.65 -7.59
N PHE A 4 -9.32 -1.91 -8.35
CA PHE A 4 -8.88 -1.21 -9.55
C PHE A 4 -9.39 0.23 -9.51
N THR A 5 -8.56 1.16 -9.97
CA THR A 5 -8.88 2.58 -10.12
C THR A 5 -8.30 3.12 -11.42
N PRO A 6 -8.97 4.06 -12.10
CA PRO A 6 -8.42 4.76 -13.26
C PRO A 6 -7.27 5.72 -12.91
N ALA A 7 -7.08 6.04 -11.62
CA ALA A 7 -6.01 6.93 -11.17
C ALA A 7 -4.62 6.36 -11.51
N LYS A 8 -3.65 7.26 -11.77
CA LYS A 8 -2.29 6.83 -12.10
C LYS A 8 -1.58 6.30 -10.87
N MET A 9 -0.72 5.30 -11.06
CA MET A 9 -0.05 4.59 -9.96
C MET A 9 0.72 5.54 -9.03
N GLY A 10 1.37 6.57 -9.58
CA GLY A 10 2.09 7.58 -8.79
C GLY A 10 1.17 8.44 -7.90
N GLU A 11 -0.05 8.73 -8.34
CA GLU A 11 -1.05 9.49 -7.57
C GLU A 11 -1.58 8.64 -6.41
N VAL A 12 -1.90 7.37 -6.70
CA VAL A 12 -2.35 6.39 -5.71
C VAL A 12 -1.26 6.16 -4.66
N ALA A 13 0.00 5.96 -5.08
CA ALA A 13 1.13 5.77 -4.18
C ALA A 13 1.37 6.98 -3.27
N LYS A 14 1.27 8.19 -3.83
CA LYS A 14 1.42 9.43 -3.07
C LYS A 14 0.32 9.62 -2.04
N CYS A 15 -0.94 9.36 -2.41
CA CYS A 15 -2.07 9.42 -1.49
C CYS A 15 -1.89 8.44 -0.32
N LEU A 16 -1.56 7.17 -0.63
CA LEU A 16 -1.34 6.15 0.39
C LEU A 16 -0.21 6.52 1.36
N ARG A 17 0.94 6.99 0.85
CA ARG A 17 2.05 7.44 1.71
C ARG A 17 1.66 8.62 2.60
N ASN A 18 0.86 9.55 2.10
CA ASN A 18 0.41 10.70 2.88
C ASN A 18 -0.54 10.29 4.02
N ASN A 19 -1.47 9.36 3.75
CA ASN A 19 -2.46 8.94 4.75
C ASN A 19 -1.87 7.96 5.79
N LEU A 20 -0.99 7.06 5.35
CA LEU A 20 -0.37 6.05 6.21
C LEU A 20 0.83 6.57 7.00
N GLY A 21 1.34 7.75 6.67
CA GLY A 21 2.42 8.39 7.41
C GLY A 21 3.72 7.56 7.44
N ASP A 22 4.48 7.71 8.51
CA ASP A 22 5.84 7.16 8.67
C ASP A 22 5.92 5.64 8.69
N ASP A 23 4.80 4.97 8.99
CA ASP A 23 4.72 3.50 9.04
C ASP A 23 4.74 2.85 7.64
N ALA A 24 4.63 3.65 6.58
CA ALA A 24 4.57 3.17 5.19
C ALA A 24 5.81 3.54 4.38
N ALA A 25 6.61 2.55 3.96
CA ALA A 25 7.71 2.73 3.03
C ALA A 25 7.27 2.47 1.58
N VAL A 26 7.65 3.36 0.65
CA VAL A 26 7.37 3.19 -0.79
C VAL A 26 8.57 2.56 -1.48
N VAL A 27 8.38 1.41 -2.13
CA VAL A 27 9.41 0.72 -2.90
C VAL A 27 8.97 0.63 -4.36
N ASN A 28 9.80 1.13 -5.26
CA ASN A 28 9.51 1.11 -6.69
C ASN A 28 10.23 -0.05 -7.37
N TYR A 29 9.51 -0.78 -8.23
CA TYR A 29 10.05 -1.81 -9.13
C TYR A 29 9.76 -1.44 -10.58
N PRO A 30 10.55 -0.52 -11.18
CA PRO A 30 10.31 -0.03 -12.54
C PRO A 30 10.25 -1.14 -13.60
N ALA A 31 11.12 -2.15 -13.48
CA ALA A 31 11.16 -3.30 -14.40
C ALA A 31 9.87 -4.14 -14.42
N LYS A 32 9.02 -4.00 -13.39
CA LYS A 32 7.73 -4.70 -13.27
C LYS A 32 6.54 -3.77 -13.40
N SER A 33 6.76 -2.48 -13.69
CA SER A 33 5.73 -1.44 -13.67
C SER A 33 4.89 -1.47 -12.38
N GLN A 34 5.58 -1.68 -11.26
CA GLN A 34 4.98 -1.93 -9.95
C GLN A 34 5.59 -1.02 -8.89
N THR A 35 4.76 -0.55 -7.97
CA THR A 35 5.15 0.09 -6.72
C THR A 35 4.57 -0.71 -5.57
N GLU A 36 5.31 -0.89 -4.49
CA GLU A 36 4.87 -1.60 -3.29
C GLU A 36 4.93 -0.65 -2.10
N ILE A 37 3.79 -0.47 -1.42
CA ILE A 37 3.72 0.21 -0.14
C ILE A 37 3.89 -0.85 0.94
N ARG A 38 4.95 -0.73 1.74
CA ARG A 38 5.27 -1.67 2.80
C ARG A 38 4.97 -1.04 4.15
N ILE A 39 4.08 -1.65 4.92
CA ILE A 39 3.61 -1.11 6.20
C ILE A 39 4.07 -2.03 7.32
N GLY A 40 4.68 -1.46 8.34
CA GLY A 40 5.27 -2.24 9.41
C GLY A 40 5.99 -1.37 10.44
N GLN A 41 6.70 -2.03 11.34
CA GLN A 41 7.44 -1.37 12.40
C GLN A 41 8.83 -1.99 12.56
N THR A 42 9.75 -1.19 13.08
CA THR A 42 11.03 -1.70 13.55
C THR A 42 10.81 -2.35 14.91
N THR A 43 11.15 -3.62 15.02
CA THR A 43 11.09 -4.35 16.28
C THR A 43 12.15 -3.85 17.26
N SER A 44 12.03 -4.22 18.53
CA SER A 44 13.03 -3.91 19.56
C SER A 44 14.45 -4.43 19.22
N GLY A 45 14.57 -5.40 18.31
CA GLY A 45 15.84 -5.93 17.82
C GLY A 45 16.43 -5.18 16.61
N GLY A 46 15.77 -4.13 16.12
CA GLY A 46 16.21 -3.36 14.94
C GLY A 46 15.78 -3.96 13.60
N GLU A 47 15.10 -5.11 13.58
CA GLU A 47 14.57 -5.71 12.36
C GLU A 47 13.23 -5.07 11.98
N TYR A 48 13.08 -4.69 10.71
CA TYR A 48 11.81 -4.21 10.19
C TYR A 48 10.87 -5.38 9.88
N GLN A 49 9.72 -5.43 10.54
CA GLN A 49 8.68 -6.43 10.27
C GLN A 49 7.53 -5.84 9.49
N TYR A 50 7.24 -6.42 8.33
CA TYR A 50 6.11 -6.03 7.49
C TYR A 50 4.82 -6.68 8.00
N ALA A 51 3.85 -5.85 8.37
CA ALA A 51 2.49 -6.29 8.71
C ALA A 51 1.58 -6.32 7.48
N TYR A 52 1.70 -5.31 6.62
CA TYR A 52 0.89 -5.20 5.40
C TYR A 52 1.73 -4.80 4.18
N LEU A 53 1.27 -5.24 3.01
CA LEU A 53 1.83 -4.87 1.72
C LEU A 53 0.69 -4.44 0.80
N ILE A 54 0.82 -3.28 0.17
CA ILE A 54 -0.06 -2.85 -0.93
C ILE A 54 0.76 -2.85 -2.22
N SER A 55 0.47 -3.79 -3.11
CA SER A 55 1.06 -3.81 -4.45
C SER A 55 0.22 -2.95 -5.39
N LEU A 56 0.83 -1.95 -6.00
CA LEU A 56 0.26 -1.12 -7.05
C LEU A 56 0.88 -1.53 -8.38
N THR A 57 0.07 -1.93 -9.34
CA THR A 57 0.53 -2.35 -10.67
C THR A 57 -0.09 -1.45 -11.72
N ALA A 58 0.76 -0.78 -12.51
CA ALA A 58 0.26 0.04 -13.61
C ALA A 58 -0.45 -0.85 -14.66
N LYS A 59 -1.60 -0.37 -15.12
CA LYS A 59 -2.40 -0.96 -16.18
C LYS A 59 -2.66 0.11 -17.26
N PRO A 60 -3.00 -0.27 -18.50
CA PRO A 60 -3.25 0.70 -19.58
C PRO A 60 -4.32 1.74 -19.22
N ASP A 61 -5.33 1.31 -18.48
CA ASP A 61 -6.53 2.04 -18.08
C ASP A 61 -6.49 2.56 -16.63
N GLY A 62 -5.38 2.38 -15.90
CA GLY A 62 -5.29 2.83 -14.51
C GLY A 62 -4.28 2.03 -13.67
N THR A 63 -4.69 1.71 -12.45
CA THR A 63 -3.85 1.02 -11.46
C THR A 63 -4.64 -0.10 -10.79
N ALA A 64 -4.04 -1.29 -10.76
CA ALA A 64 -4.51 -2.40 -9.93
C ALA A 64 -3.83 -2.36 -8.56
N LEU A 65 -4.62 -2.48 -7.50
CA LEU A 65 -4.15 -2.54 -6.12
C LEU A 65 -4.39 -3.95 -5.55
N GLU A 66 -3.38 -4.52 -4.90
CA GLU A 66 -3.51 -5.77 -4.15
C GLU A 66 -2.98 -5.59 -2.73
N LEU A 67 -3.88 -5.77 -1.76
CA LEU A 67 -3.56 -5.74 -0.33
C LEU A 67 -3.29 -7.16 0.15
N ARG A 68 -2.08 -7.37 0.70
CA ARG A 68 -1.62 -8.58 1.36
C ARG A 68 -1.32 -8.28 2.82
N LYS A 69 -1.71 -9.19 3.71
CA LYS A 69 -1.37 -9.13 5.14
C LYS A 69 -0.35 -10.23 5.45
N SER A 70 0.53 -9.99 6.39
CA SER A 70 1.30 -11.05 7.05
C SER A 70 0.58 -11.50 8.32
N ASP A 71 1.17 -12.44 9.06
CA ASP A 71 0.71 -12.86 10.38
C ASP A 71 1.22 -11.95 11.51
N THR A 72 1.90 -10.85 11.17
CA THR A 72 2.43 -9.90 12.15
C THR A 72 1.31 -9.00 12.67
N TRP A 73 1.19 -8.87 13.99
CA TRP A 73 0.28 -7.92 14.61
C TRP A 73 0.80 -6.48 14.49
N PHE A 74 -0.11 -5.56 14.17
CA PHE A 74 0.21 -4.15 14.00
C PHE A 74 -0.86 -3.27 14.67
N PRO A 75 -0.56 -2.63 15.81
CA PRO A 75 -1.57 -1.97 16.63
C PRO A 75 -2.13 -0.68 16.04
N GLN A 76 -1.38 -0.03 15.14
CA GLN A 76 -1.69 1.30 14.62
C GLN A 76 -2.60 1.28 13.40
N LEU A 77 -2.82 0.11 12.78
CA LEU A 77 -3.60 0.00 11.56
C LEU A 77 -4.28 -1.35 11.47
N THR A 78 -5.60 -1.35 11.53
CA THR A 78 -6.39 -2.57 11.31
C THR A 78 -6.54 -2.86 9.81
N PRO A 79 -6.84 -4.13 9.44
CA PRO A 79 -7.13 -4.46 8.04
C PRO A 79 -8.27 -3.62 7.46
N THR A 80 -9.30 -3.31 8.24
CA THR A 80 -10.46 -2.52 7.79
C THR A 80 -10.09 -1.07 7.49
N GLU A 81 -9.28 -0.44 8.34
CA GLU A 81 -8.78 0.91 8.11
C GLU A 81 -7.88 0.95 6.86
N LEU A 82 -6.98 -0.02 6.72
CA LEU A 82 -6.13 -0.12 5.53
C LEU A 82 -6.97 -0.29 4.25
N GLU A 83 -8.04 -1.10 4.29
CA GLU A 83 -8.96 -1.22 3.17
C GLU A 83 -9.71 0.09 2.87
N ALA A 84 -10.09 0.86 3.90
CA ALA A 84 -10.72 2.16 3.75
C ALA A 84 -9.78 3.18 3.10
N GLU A 85 -8.52 3.24 3.55
CA GLU A 85 -7.49 4.10 2.96
C GLU A 85 -7.20 3.73 1.50
N ALA A 86 -7.09 2.43 1.21
CA ALA A 86 -6.92 1.95 -0.15
C ALA A 86 -8.09 2.35 -1.07
N LYS A 87 -9.32 2.36 -0.55
CA LYS A 87 -10.51 2.82 -1.30
C LYS A 87 -10.54 4.33 -1.46
N ALA A 88 -10.16 5.09 -0.43
CA ALA A 88 -10.12 6.55 -0.46
C ALA A 88 -9.08 7.06 -1.47
N CYS A 89 -7.92 6.41 -1.54
CA CYS A 89 -6.84 6.74 -2.47
C CYS A 89 -6.99 6.12 -3.87
N ALA A 90 -8.04 5.33 -4.09
CA ALA A 90 -8.39 4.74 -5.37
C ALA A 90 -9.79 5.22 -5.80
N PRO A 91 -10.01 6.54 -5.94
CA PRO A 91 -11.34 7.06 -6.28
C PRO A 91 -11.84 6.42 -7.57
N ARG A 92 -13.11 6.04 -7.57
CA ARG A 92 -13.81 5.60 -8.78
C ARG A 92 -14.04 6.84 -9.63
N SER A 93 -13.66 6.80 -10.91
CA SER A 93 -14.21 7.71 -11.92
C SER A 93 -15.71 7.48 -12.07
#